data_AF-A0A835C662-F1
#
_entry.id   AF-A0A835C662-F1
#
_cell.length_a   1.000
_cell.length_b   1.000
_cell.length_c   1.000
_cell.angle_alpha   90.00
_cell.angle_beta   90.00
_cell.angle_gamma   90.00
#
_symmetry.space_group_name_H-M   'P 1'
#
loop_
_entity.id
_entity.type
_entity.pdbx_description
1 polymer ?
#
loop_
_entity_poly.entity_id
_entity_poly.type
_entity_poly.pdbx_seq_one_letter_code
_entity_poly.pdbx_strand_id
1 'polypeptide(L)'
;MWTAEDPKHRKFTLIHCWRILKDKPKWMERRKQLGAGTNVSNKKQKTKANSSPSSAALVPSPGTGGDDAAAAEDPSKRPDGKKAEKKKLRQRSTIEALDYLVAKMKQTDDVKEIKKEQRCNRLIDLQEEKIELEREKFEFQRDMEDERILSLDLSNMTYRLQQYY
;
A
#
# COMPACT_ATOMS: atom_id res chain seq x y z
N MET A 1 9.29 29.87 19.66
CA MET A 1 8.17 29.63 18.71
C MET A 1 8.39 28.30 18.01
N TRP A 2 7.38 27.43 17.87
CA TRP A 2 7.56 26.05 17.38
C TRP A 2 6.60 25.66 16.23
N THR A 3 6.13 26.63 15.45
CA THR A 3 5.27 26.42 14.27
C THR A 3 6.05 26.02 12.99
N ALA A 4 7.37 26.20 12.99
CA ALA A 4 8.25 26.06 11.81
C ALA A 4 8.29 24.66 11.17
N GLU A 5 7.76 23.64 11.84
CA GLU A 5 7.84 22.23 11.39
C GLU A 5 6.45 21.59 11.18
N ASP A 6 5.36 22.36 11.24
CA ASP A 6 4.05 21.94 10.73
C ASP A 6 3.76 22.66 9.40
N PRO A 7 3.90 22.00 8.24
CA PRO A 7 3.60 22.58 6.93
C PRO A 7 2.10 22.90 6.72
N LYS A 8 1.24 22.62 7.71
CA LYS A 8 -0.19 22.97 7.73
C LYS A 8 -0.55 23.95 8.86
N HIS A 9 0.44 24.43 9.63
CA HIS A 9 0.31 25.44 10.70
C HIS A 9 -0.89 25.20 11.65
N ARG A 10 -1.16 23.94 11.99
CA ARG A 10 -2.31 23.57 12.82
C ARG A 10 -2.00 23.91 14.26
N LYS A 11 -2.97 24.51 14.95
CA LYS A 11 -2.91 24.86 16.37
C LYS A 11 -3.03 23.61 17.28
N PHE A 12 -2.31 22.54 16.97
CA PHE A 12 -2.24 21.34 17.80
C PHE A 12 -1.30 21.61 18.98
N THR A 13 -1.84 22.19 20.04
CA THR A 13 -1.12 22.61 21.26
C THR A 13 -0.25 21.52 21.88
N LEU A 14 -0.61 20.25 21.68
CA LEU A 14 0.09 19.07 22.20
C LEU A 14 1.22 18.54 21.27
N ILE A 15 1.54 19.21 20.15
CA ILE A 15 2.60 18.76 19.21
C ILE A 15 3.97 18.67 19.90
N HIS A 16 4.25 19.58 20.82
CA HIS A 16 5.47 19.58 21.64
C HIS A 16 5.52 18.36 22.58
N CYS A 17 4.42 18.09 23.29
CA CYS A 17 4.30 16.94 24.18
C CYS A 17 4.48 15.63 23.40
N TRP A 18 3.92 15.53 22.18
CA TRP A 18 4.15 14.39 21.30
C TRP A 18 5.64 14.26 20.94
N ARG A 19 6.33 15.34 20.59
CA ARG A 19 7.76 15.34 20.24
C ARG A 19 8.66 14.86 21.41
N ILE A 20 8.32 15.17 22.66
CA ILE A 20 9.04 14.67 23.84
C ILE A 20 8.74 13.19 24.11
N LEU A 21 7.47 12.78 23.95
CA LEU A 21 7.01 11.45 24.36
C LEU A 21 7.25 10.36 23.30
N LYS A 22 7.30 10.71 22.01
CA LYS A 22 7.38 9.76 20.89
C LYS A 22 8.53 8.76 21.00
N ASP A 23 9.66 9.14 21.58
CA ASP A 23 10.88 8.33 21.59
C ASP A 23 11.12 7.61 22.93
N LYS A 24 10.23 7.78 23.92
CA LYS A 24 10.28 7.02 25.18
C LYS A 24 9.96 5.53 24.91
N PRO A 25 10.63 4.56 25.57
CA PRO A 25 10.52 3.14 25.24
C PRO A 25 9.09 2.60 25.28
N LYS A 26 8.28 3.02 26.27
CA LYS A 26 6.85 2.67 26.39
C LYS A 26 6.03 3.03 25.14
N TRP A 27 6.35 4.12 24.46
CA TRP A 27 5.63 4.59 23.27
C TRP A 27 6.25 4.05 21.97
N MET A 28 7.57 3.85 21.92
CA MET A 28 8.25 3.17 20.82
C MET A 28 7.78 1.72 20.70
N GLU A 29 7.73 0.99 21.81
CA GLU A 29 7.28 -0.40 21.85
C GLU A 29 5.79 -0.53 21.48
N ARG A 30 4.94 0.36 22.01
CA ARG A 30 3.53 0.43 21.58
C ARG A 30 3.37 0.75 20.08
N ARG A 31 4.27 1.52 19.48
CA ARG A 31 4.28 1.80 18.03
C ARG A 31 4.67 0.57 17.22
N LYS A 32 5.64 -0.23 17.66
CA LYS A 32 5.99 -1.51 17.03
C LYS A 32 4.80 -2.47 17.03
N GLN A 33 4.14 -2.64 18.17
CA GLN A 33 2.96 -3.53 18.31
C GLN A 33 1.79 -3.10 17.41
N LEU A 34 1.55 -1.79 17.28
CA LEU A 34 0.56 -1.25 16.34
C LEU A 34 0.98 -1.44 14.87
N GLY A 35 2.27 -1.28 14.55
CA GLY A 35 2.80 -1.49 13.20
C GLY A 35 2.81 -2.96 12.76
N ALA A 36 3.03 -3.89 13.69
CA ALA A 36 2.98 -5.33 13.46
C ALA A 36 1.55 -5.91 13.46
N GLY A 37 0.53 -5.08 13.23
CA GLY A 37 -0.89 -5.46 13.19
C GLY A 37 -1.46 -6.00 14.51
N THR A 38 -0.66 -6.04 15.58
CA THR A 38 -0.98 -6.74 16.82
C THR A 38 -1.88 -5.88 17.70
N ASN A 39 -3.17 -5.90 17.38
CA ASN A 39 -4.20 -5.21 18.14
C ASN A 39 -4.35 -5.80 19.55
N VAL A 40 -3.56 -5.28 20.51
CA VAL A 40 -3.62 -5.67 21.93
C VAL A 40 -4.96 -5.22 22.52
N SER A 41 -5.96 -6.10 22.40
CA SER A 41 -7.32 -5.88 22.86
C SER A 41 -7.35 -5.82 24.39
N ASN A 42 -7.77 -4.67 24.95
CA ASN A 42 -7.90 -4.44 26.40
C ASN A 42 -9.13 -5.17 27.00
N LYS A 43 -9.44 -6.38 26.53
CA LYS A 43 -10.58 -7.16 27.01
C LYS A 43 -10.21 -7.94 28.27
N LYS A 44 -10.33 -7.30 29.43
CA LYS A 44 -10.27 -7.98 30.74
C LYS A 44 -11.26 -9.15 30.77
N GLN A 45 -10.77 -10.39 30.61
CA GLN A 45 -11.58 -11.57 30.87
C GLN A 45 -11.83 -11.67 32.37
N LYS A 46 -13.09 -11.53 32.78
CA LYS A 46 -13.53 -11.86 34.15
C LYS A 46 -13.61 -13.37 34.27
N THR A 47 -12.51 -14.00 34.68
CA THR A 47 -12.47 -15.42 35.02
C THR A 47 -13.45 -15.72 36.15
N LYS A 48 -14.55 -16.40 35.83
CA LYS A 48 -15.30 -17.16 36.81
C LYS A 48 -14.76 -18.58 36.79
N ALA A 49 -13.96 -18.94 37.79
CA ALA A 49 -13.85 -20.34 38.16
C ALA A 49 -15.19 -20.78 38.79
N ASN A 50 -15.64 -21.98 38.46
CA ASN A 50 -16.29 -22.82 39.46
C ASN A 50 -15.86 -24.26 39.21
N SER A 51 -15.44 -24.92 40.28
CA SER A 51 -15.02 -26.33 40.27
C SER A 51 -16.19 -27.20 40.69
N SER A 52 -16.29 -28.41 40.13
CA SER A 52 -16.39 -29.66 40.91
C SER A 52 -16.44 -30.87 39.96
N PRO A 53 -15.58 -31.89 40.15
CA PRO A 53 -15.83 -33.21 39.57
C PRO A 53 -16.89 -33.94 40.39
N SER A 54 -17.69 -34.79 39.75
CA SER A 54 -18.55 -35.77 40.43
C SER A 54 -18.30 -37.14 39.81
N SER A 55 -17.59 -38.00 40.54
CA SER A 55 -17.25 -39.35 40.11
C SER A 55 -18.32 -40.33 40.57
N ALA A 56 -18.85 -41.15 39.64
CA ALA A 56 -19.62 -42.34 39.96
C ALA A 56 -19.43 -43.41 38.88
N ALA A 57 -18.84 -44.55 39.25
CA ALA A 57 -18.74 -45.76 38.43
C ALA A 57 -19.10 -46.98 39.30
N LEU A 58 -19.96 -47.89 38.80
CA LEU A 58 -20.51 -49.17 39.36
C LEU A 58 -21.65 -49.60 38.40
N VAL A 59 -21.96 -50.85 37.97
CA VAL A 59 -21.27 -52.16 37.80
C VAL A 59 -21.92 -52.81 36.53
N PRO A 60 -21.21 -53.57 35.68
CA PRO A 60 -21.81 -54.20 34.48
C PRO A 60 -22.37 -55.63 34.70
N SER A 61 -23.07 -56.14 33.66
CA SER A 61 -23.47 -57.56 33.42
C SER A 61 -24.68 -58.11 34.22
N PRO A 62 -25.28 -59.28 33.85
CA PRO A 62 -24.98 -60.20 32.74
C PRO A 62 -26.19 -60.74 31.90
N GLY A 63 -25.87 -61.43 30.78
CA GLY A 63 -26.75 -62.40 30.09
C GLY A 63 -27.51 -61.91 28.84
N THR A 64 -27.77 -62.72 27.79
CA THR A 64 -27.42 -64.14 27.54
C THR A 64 -27.48 -64.50 26.04
N GLY A 65 -26.43 -65.17 25.52
CA GLY A 65 -26.50 -66.21 24.47
C GLY A 65 -26.51 -65.83 22.98
N GLY A 66 -25.88 -66.68 22.15
CA GLY A 66 -26.09 -66.76 20.70
C GLY A 66 -24.84 -66.50 19.84
N ASP A 67 -24.25 -67.57 19.29
CA ASP A 67 -23.05 -67.52 18.45
C ASP A 67 -23.34 -67.62 16.93
N ASP A 68 -22.33 -67.21 16.15
CA ASP A 68 -21.96 -67.65 14.80
C ASP A 68 -22.49 -66.98 13.50
N ALA A 69 -21.58 -67.00 12.51
CA ALA A 69 -21.66 -66.82 11.06
C ALA A 69 -22.65 -65.83 10.39
N ALA A 70 -22.10 -64.72 9.86
CA ALA A 70 -22.27 -64.32 8.44
C ALA A 70 -21.31 -63.17 8.05
N ALA A 71 -20.82 -63.16 6.80
CA ALA A 71 -20.05 -62.03 6.25
C ALA A 71 -20.97 -61.03 5.54
N ALA A 72 -20.78 -59.73 5.80
CA ALA A 72 -21.39 -58.65 5.03
C ALA A 72 -20.43 -57.44 4.98
N GLU A 73 -20.13 -56.97 3.76
CA GLU A 73 -19.49 -55.67 3.49
C GLU A 73 -20.24 -54.53 4.21
N ASP A 74 -19.54 -53.59 4.86
CA ASP A 74 -20.14 -52.37 5.40
C ASP A 74 -20.41 -51.35 4.28
N PRO A 75 -21.67 -51.10 3.88
CA PRO A 75 -22.01 -50.15 2.82
C PRO A 75 -22.34 -48.77 3.40
N SER A 76 -22.07 -48.49 4.70
CA SER A 76 -22.53 -47.28 5.41
C SER A 76 -21.73 -46.00 5.07
N LYS A 77 -21.26 -45.88 3.82
CA LYS A 77 -20.89 -44.59 3.21
C LYS A 77 -22.15 -43.75 2.98
N ARG A 78 -22.66 -43.18 4.07
CA ARG A 78 -23.72 -42.17 4.09
C ARG A 78 -23.40 -41.09 3.04
N PRO A 79 -24.32 -40.78 2.10
CA PRO A 79 -24.04 -39.85 1.02
C PRO A 79 -23.67 -38.47 1.57
N ASP A 80 -22.64 -37.85 0.97
CA ASP A 80 -22.03 -36.62 1.49
C ASP A 80 -23.03 -35.45 1.43
N GLY A 81 -23.67 -35.20 2.58
CA GLY A 81 -24.91 -34.44 2.63
C GLY A 81 -24.73 -32.95 2.30
N LYS A 82 -25.86 -32.26 2.15
CA LYS A 82 -26.02 -30.81 1.82
C LYS A 82 -25.11 -29.84 2.62
N LYS A 83 -24.49 -30.28 3.72
CA LYS A 83 -23.37 -29.59 4.41
C LYS A 83 -22.16 -29.34 3.50
N ALA A 84 -21.73 -30.30 2.67
CA ALA A 84 -20.52 -30.18 1.85
C ALA A 84 -20.68 -29.10 0.77
N GLU A 85 -21.82 -29.10 0.08
CA GLU A 85 -22.23 -28.06 -0.86
C GLU A 85 -22.34 -26.69 -0.17
N LYS A 86 -23.02 -26.61 0.98
CA LYS A 86 -23.13 -25.37 1.77
C LYS A 86 -21.76 -24.84 2.24
N LYS A 87 -20.78 -25.71 2.49
CA LYS A 87 -19.38 -25.33 2.76
C LYS A 87 -18.71 -24.76 1.51
N LYS A 88 -18.85 -25.41 0.34
CA LYS A 88 -18.32 -24.91 -0.94
C LYS A 88 -18.92 -23.54 -1.32
N LEU A 89 -20.22 -23.33 -1.11
CA LEU A 89 -20.87 -22.04 -1.35
C LEU A 89 -20.32 -20.93 -0.43
N ARG A 90 -20.18 -21.21 0.88
CA ARG A 90 -19.55 -20.27 1.81
C ARG A 90 -18.09 -19.97 1.45
N GLN A 91 -17.34 -20.98 1.00
CA GLN A 91 -15.95 -20.81 0.55
C GLN A 91 -15.87 -19.91 -0.68
N ARG A 92 -16.71 -20.11 -1.71
CA ARG A 92 -16.80 -19.22 -2.89
C ARG A 92 -17.09 -17.78 -2.51
N SER A 93 -18.11 -17.54 -1.68
CA SER A 93 -18.46 -16.20 -1.17
C SER A 93 -17.35 -15.57 -0.31
N THR A 94 -16.50 -16.38 0.35
CA THR A 94 -15.34 -15.87 1.10
C THR A 94 -14.21 -15.45 0.15
N ILE A 95 -13.99 -16.20 -0.94
CA ILE A 95 -12.99 -15.87 -1.97
C ILE A 95 -13.40 -14.61 -2.73
N GLU A 96 -14.65 -14.53 -3.20
CA GLU A 96 -15.22 -13.37 -3.89
C GLU A 96 -15.10 -12.06 -3.07
N ALA A 97 -15.28 -12.15 -1.74
CA ALA A 97 -15.10 -11.01 -0.84
C ALA A 97 -13.62 -10.56 -0.69
N LEU A 98 -12.67 -11.48 -0.85
CA LEU A 98 -11.23 -11.18 -0.88
C LEU A 98 -10.84 -10.59 -2.25
N ASP A 99 -11.35 -11.14 -3.35
CA ASP A 99 -11.12 -10.62 -4.70
C ASP A 99 -11.63 -9.18 -4.82
N TYR A 100 -12.83 -8.87 -4.29
CA TYR A 100 -13.35 -7.51 -4.20
C TYR A 100 -12.41 -6.58 -3.40
N LEU A 101 -11.86 -7.05 -2.28
CA LEU A 101 -10.94 -6.26 -1.46
C LEU A 101 -9.63 -5.96 -2.21
N VAL A 102 -9.04 -6.96 -2.87
CA VAL A 102 -7.82 -6.83 -3.68
C VAL A 102 -8.05 -5.89 -4.87
N ALA A 103 -9.14 -6.09 -5.62
CA ALA A 103 -9.51 -5.22 -6.74
C ALA A 103 -9.71 -3.76 -6.29
N LYS A 104 -10.34 -3.54 -5.12
CA LYS A 104 -10.54 -2.21 -4.56
C LYS A 104 -9.24 -1.56 -4.08
N MET A 105 -8.33 -2.33 -3.48
CA MET A 105 -7.00 -1.81 -3.15
C MET A 105 -6.26 -1.38 -4.41
N LYS A 106 -6.20 -2.26 -5.43
CA LYS A 106 -5.59 -1.96 -6.73
C LYS A 106 -6.15 -0.69 -7.35
N GLN A 107 -7.48 -0.54 -7.45
CA GLN A 107 -8.11 0.70 -7.94
C GLN A 107 -7.65 1.95 -7.20
N THR A 108 -7.45 1.87 -5.86
CA THR A 108 -6.93 3.04 -5.14
C THR A 108 -5.46 3.31 -5.42
N ASP A 109 -4.66 2.32 -5.81
CA ASP A 109 -3.25 2.49 -6.17
C ASP A 109 -3.11 2.95 -7.63
N ASP A 110 -3.87 2.39 -8.56
CA ASP A 110 -3.99 2.85 -9.96
C ASP A 110 -4.35 4.36 -9.99
N VAL A 111 -5.32 4.80 -9.19
CA VAL A 111 -5.71 6.23 -9.07
C VAL A 111 -4.62 7.11 -8.42
N LYS A 112 -3.76 6.55 -7.57
CA LYS A 112 -2.57 7.27 -7.05
C LYS A 112 -1.50 7.35 -8.12
N GLU A 113 -1.30 6.31 -8.92
CA GLU A 113 -0.34 6.20 -10.01
C GLU A 113 -0.62 7.24 -11.10
N ILE A 114 -1.83 7.24 -11.66
CA ILE A 114 -2.30 8.22 -12.66
C ILE A 114 -2.11 9.65 -12.14
N LYS A 115 -2.34 9.87 -10.83
CA LYS A 115 -2.15 11.19 -10.20
C LYS A 115 -0.67 11.58 -9.97
N LYS A 116 0.27 10.63 -9.95
CA LYS A 116 1.72 10.90 -10.03
C LYS A 116 2.11 11.19 -11.48
N GLU A 117 1.69 10.33 -12.41
CA GLU A 117 1.98 10.44 -13.86
C GLU A 117 1.55 11.80 -14.41
N GLN A 118 0.30 12.22 -14.15
CA GLN A 118 -0.18 13.56 -14.48
C GLN A 118 0.66 14.73 -13.89
N ARG A 119 1.47 14.50 -12.85
CA ARG A 119 2.41 15.50 -12.30
C ARG A 119 3.79 15.41 -12.93
N CYS A 120 4.23 14.20 -13.29
CA CYS A 120 5.47 13.99 -14.04
C CYS A 120 5.34 14.57 -15.45
N ASN A 121 4.26 14.27 -16.17
CA ASN A 121 4.05 14.74 -17.54
C ASN A 121 4.03 16.28 -17.57
N ARG A 122 3.24 16.95 -16.72
CA ARG A 122 3.27 18.43 -16.59
C ARG A 122 4.63 19.04 -16.22
N LEU A 123 5.57 18.27 -15.69
CA LEU A 123 6.94 18.74 -15.45
C LEU A 123 7.84 18.51 -16.67
N ILE A 124 7.61 17.43 -17.42
CA ILE A 124 8.24 17.13 -18.70
C ILE A 124 7.79 18.17 -19.74
N ASP A 125 6.48 18.39 -19.89
CA ASP A 125 5.89 19.39 -20.81
C ASP A 125 6.56 20.77 -20.65
N LEU A 126 6.68 21.25 -19.40
CA LEU A 126 7.32 22.53 -19.05
C LEU A 126 8.85 22.53 -19.23
N GLN A 127 9.50 21.37 -19.13
CA GLN A 127 10.95 21.26 -19.35
C GLN A 127 11.27 21.22 -20.85
N GLU A 128 10.42 20.58 -21.66
CA GLU A 128 10.51 20.57 -23.12
C GLU A 128 10.27 21.97 -23.69
N GLU A 129 9.21 22.67 -23.26
CA GLU A 129 8.95 24.07 -23.61
C GLU A 129 10.16 24.98 -23.26
N LYS A 130 10.75 24.80 -22.06
CA LYS A 130 11.93 25.57 -21.66
C LYS A 130 13.15 25.28 -22.55
N ILE A 131 13.36 24.03 -22.95
CA ILE A 131 14.48 23.65 -23.83
C ILE A 131 14.27 24.23 -25.23
N GLU A 132 13.04 24.24 -25.75
CA GLU A 132 12.74 24.80 -27.06
C GLU A 132 12.93 26.33 -27.10
N LEU A 133 12.43 27.05 -26.07
CA LEU A 133 12.66 28.49 -25.90
C LEU A 133 14.14 28.86 -25.64
N GLU A 134 14.98 27.90 -25.23
CA GLU A 134 16.42 28.08 -25.04
C GLU A 134 17.18 27.84 -26.36
N ARG A 135 16.67 26.93 -27.22
CA ARG A 135 17.15 26.72 -28.59
C ARG A 135 16.80 27.90 -29.50
N GLU A 136 15.52 28.29 -29.55
CA GLU A 136 15.05 29.42 -30.37
C GLU A 136 15.86 30.70 -30.09
N LYS A 137 16.19 30.98 -28.82
CA LYS A 137 17.04 32.10 -28.44
C LYS A 137 18.49 31.97 -28.90
N PHE A 138 19.04 30.77 -28.90
CA PHE A 138 20.40 30.52 -29.40
C PHE A 138 20.47 30.67 -30.92
N GLU A 139 19.46 30.17 -31.63
CA GLU A 139 19.34 30.33 -33.09
C GLU A 139 19.13 31.80 -33.47
N PHE A 140 18.22 32.51 -32.79
CA PHE A 140 18.05 33.95 -32.97
C PHE A 140 19.33 34.75 -32.68
N GLN A 141 20.14 34.35 -31.70
CA GLN A 141 21.44 34.97 -31.43
C GLN A 141 22.48 34.70 -32.52
N ARG A 142 22.52 33.49 -33.08
CA ARG A 142 23.36 33.14 -34.24
C ARG A 142 22.94 33.98 -35.44
N ASP A 143 21.66 33.95 -35.80
CA ASP A 143 21.15 34.60 -37.00
C ASP A 143 21.33 36.14 -36.95
N MET A 144 21.23 36.73 -35.75
CA MET A 144 21.56 38.15 -35.51
C MET A 144 23.06 38.48 -35.69
N GLU A 145 23.96 37.55 -35.36
CA GLU A 145 25.41 37.73 -35.57
C GLU A 145 25.81 37.46 -37.03
N ASP A 146 25.17 36.48 -37.68
CA ASP A 146 25.34 36.21 -39.11
C ASP A 146 24.88 37.43 -39.94
N GLU A 147 23.72 38.03 -39.64
CA GLU A 147 23.30 39.32 -40.22
C GLU A 147 24.28 40.45 -39.90
N ARG A 148 24.86 40.51 -38.69
CA ARG A 148 25.88 41.50 -38.31
C ARG A 148 27.19 41.35 -39.11
N ILE A 149 27.53 40.12 -39.52
CA ILE A 149 28.69 39.81 -40.36
C ILE A 149 28.37 40.14 -41.84
N LEU A 150 27.21 39.70 -42.34
CA LEU A 150 26.76 39.95 -43.72
C LEU A 150 26.55 41.45 -44.02
N SER A 151 26.17 42.25 -43.02
CA SER A 151 25.98 43.70 -43.13
C SER A 151 27.25 44.53 -42.86
N LEU A 152 28.41 43.89 -42.61
CA LEU A 152 29.66 44.57 -42.28
C LEU A 152 30.28 45.27 -43.51
N ASP A 153 30.10 46.59 -43.62
CA ASP A 153 30.76 47.36 -44.68
C ASP A 153 32.29 47.43 -44.47
N LEU A 154 33.01 46.76 -45.37
CA LEU A 154 34.47 46.75 -45.43
C LEU A 154 35.08 47.91 -46.23
N SER A 155 34.28 48.84 -46.79
CA SER A 155 34.74 49.95 -47.64
C SER A 155 35.78 50.86 -46.95
N ASN A 156 35.68 51.01 -45.63
CA ASN A 156 36.56 51.84 -44.79
C ASN A 156 37.81 51.08 -44.27
N MET A 157 37.99 49.81 -44.64
CA MET A 157 39.09 48.97 -44.18
C MET A 157 40.21 48.84 -45.22
N THR A 158 41.46 48.80 -44.76
CA THR A 158 42.61 48.54 -45.64
C THR A 158 42.59 47.10 -46.15
N TYR A 159 43.02 46.89 -47.39
CA TYR A 159 42.99 45.59 -48.09
C TYR A 159 43.60 44.41 -47.30
N ARG A 160 44.64 44.65 -46.49
CA ARG A 160 45.22 43.60 -45.63
C ARG A 160 44.27 43.11 -44.53
N LEU A 161 43.35 43.95 -44.06
CA LEU A 161 42.38 43.61 -43.01
C LEU A 161 41.11 42.97 -43.60
N GLN A 162 40.74 43.33 -44.84
CA GLN A 162 39.66 42.71 -45.63
C GLN A 162 39.92 41.22 -45.99
N GLN A 163 41.07 40.66 -45.60
CA GLN A 163 41.41 39.23 -45.80
C GLN A 163 41.07 38.37 -44.57
N TYR A 164 40.52 38.97 -43.50
CA TYR A 164 40.25 38.32 -42.21
C TYR A 164 38.79 38.42 -41.75
N TYR A 165 37.91 38.93 -42.62
CA TYR A 165 36.46 39.07 -42.45
C TYR A 165 35.80 38.55 -43.73
#